data_AF-A0A542M1X0-F1
#
_entry.id   AF-A0A542M1X0-F1
#
_cell.length_a   1.000
_cell.length_b   1.000
_cell.length_c   1.000
_cell.angle_alpha   90.00
_cell.angle_beta   90.00
_cell.angle_gamma   90.00
#
_symmetry.space_group_name_H-M   'P 1'
#
loop_
_entity.id
_entity.type
_entity.pdbx_description
1 polymer ?
#
loop_
_entity_poly.entity_id
_entity_poly.type
_entity_poly.pdbx_seq_one_letter_code
_entity_poly.pdbx_strand_id
1 'polypeptide(L)'
;MASAAGIFDEVPLQKLRPSAVYLNARRYGMNRDRALACADTWKNVFNTCFTQRVAGQFYKVSSVNLVDFPAEQPTGCLFVTAHFSAYTFVSIALARHYKKNLHIVVGTPPKEFEDYLVDSLAEAGVVATIIRSDFSQLRKIRRAVDAGELVVSLIDVPWHRTVIKDRRYEYFKLGAGEIQASRSIFKIADRLDLLPTLVLCVPNGDAFDIVFHGHSSQQASFDILADLIERHPGHFERFCEMHMYYRGGHPCNDLTTFLIGAHRYVAVATRQRYWKLGAAATRYIEEQLGLDDNRDAASATIKHLVRQLTGVDHDDVIYF
;
A
#
# COMPACT_ATOMS: atom_id res chain seq x y z
N MET A 1 26.03 0.79 25.29
CA MET A 1 24.70 1.32 25.68
C MET A 1 23.98 1.75 24.42
N ALA A 2 22.81 1.18 24.12
CA ALA A 2 22.00 1.58 22.97
C ALA A 2 21.42 2.98 23.22
N SER A 3 21.63 3.94 22.31
CA SER A 3 20.89 5.21 22.37
C SER A 3 19.56 5.03 21.64
N ALA A 4 18.46 5.24 22.35
CA ALA A 4 17.12 5.24 21.79
C ALA A 4 16.82 6.62 21.18
N ALA A 5 17.56 7.00 20.14
CA ALA A 5 17.17 8.13 19.29
C ALA A 5 16.35 7.57 18.13
N GLY A 6 15.04 7.82 18.13
CA GLY A 6 14.19 7.57 16.97
C GLY A 6 14.57 8.56 15.87
N ILE A 7 15.51 8.16 15.02
CA ILE A 7 15.95 8.94 13.86
C ILE A 7 15.05 8.51 12.70
N PHE A 8 14.05 9.33 12.38
CA PHE A 8 13.06 9.06 11.33
C PHE A 8 13.49 9.46 9.91
N ASP A 9 14.59 10.20 9.75
CA ASP A 9 14.82 10.94 8.50
C ASP A 9 15.91 10.38 7.55
N GLU A 10 16.59 9.27 7.88
CA GLU A 10 17.74 8.80 7.05
C GLU A 10 17.80 7.29 6.79
N VAL A 11 16.71 6.55 7.01
CA VAL A 11 16.66 5.10 6.75
C VAL A 11 16.21 4.85 5.29
N PRO A 12 17.03 4.21 4.43
CA PRO A 12 16.64 3.89 3.05
C PRO A 12 15.35 3.07 3.00
N LEU A 13 14.33 3.63 2.34
CA LEU A 13 12.98 3.05 2.23
C LEU A 13 12.99 1.62 1.64
N GLN A 14 14.00 1.29 0.82
CA GLN A 14 14.11 0.01 0.11
C GLN A 14 14.36 -1.21 1.02
N LYS A 15 14.85 -1.03 2.25
CA LYS A 15 15.10 -2.13 3.20
C LYS A 15 14.12 -2.14 4.38
N LEU A 16 13.68 -0.94 4.79
CA LEU A 16 12.66 -0.78 5.83
C LEU A 16 11.31 -1.37 5.40
N ARG A 17 10.91 -1.12 4.13
CA ARG A 17 9.58 -1.51 3.65
C ARG A 17 9.37 -3.01 3.51
N PRO A 18 10.31 -3.82 2.94
CA PRO A 18 10.15 -5.28 2.91
C PRO A 18 10.03 -5.90 4.31
N SER A 19 10.81 -5.41 5.29
CA SER A 19 10.71 -5.83 6.69
C SER A 19 9.33 -5.52 7.28
N ALA A 20 8.80 -4.32 7.02
CA ALA A 20 7.46 -3.93 7.45
C ALA A 20 6.36 -4.78 6.77
N VAL A 21 6.53 -5.09 5.47
CA VAL A 21 5.62 -5.97 4.73
C VAL A 21 5.58 -7.36 5.35
N TYR A 22 6.72 -7.97 5.65
CA TYR A 22 6.75 -9.27 6.33
C TYR A 22 5.98 -9.23 7.65
N LEU A 23 6.28 -8.28 8.52
CA LEU A 23 5.64 -8.17 9.83
C LEU A 23 4.13 -7.95 9.71
N ASN A 24 3.68 -7.13 8.74
CA ASN A 24 2.26 -6.90 8.50
C ASN A 24 1.57 -8.09 7.83
N ALA A 25 2.25 -8.85 6.97
CA ALA A 25 1.74 -10.10 6.41
C ALA A 25 1.54 -11.18 7.50
N ARG A 26 2.45 -11.26 8.47
CA ARG A 26 2.28 -12.11 9.66
C ARG A 26 1.07 -11.69 10.49
N ARG A 27 0.91 -10.38 10.75
CA ARG A 27 -0.28 -9.84 11.44
C ARG A 27 -1.58 -10.05 10.66
N TYR A 28 -1.51 -10.01 9.33
CA TYR A 28 -2.64 -10.31 8.45
C TYR A 28 -3.10 -11.78 8.59
N GLY A 29 -2.19 -12.68 8.97
CA GLY A 29 -2.48 -14.10 9.24
C GLY A 29 -1.70 -15.08 8.37
N MET A 30 -0.71 -14.61 7.60
CA MET A 30 0.14 -15.49 6.81
C MET A 30 1.13 -16.23 7.70
N ASN A 31 1.43 -17.49 7.35
CA ASN A 31 2.55 -18.21 7.94
C ASN A 31 3.90 -17.56 7.56
N ARG A 32 5.00 -18.02 8.18
CA ARG A 32 6.34 -17.45 7.99
C ARG A 32 6.78 -17.46 6.52
N ASP A 33 6.65 -18.59 5.85
CA ASP A 33 7.13 -18.77 4.47
C ASP A 33 6.36 -17.90 3.49
N ARG A 34 5.03 -17.84 3.62
CA ARG A 34 4.18 -16.99 2.78
C ARG A 34 4.41 -15.51 3.05
N ALA A 35 4.67 -15.11 4.29
CA ALA A 35 5.01 -13.73 4.62
C ALA A 35 6.37 -13.31 4.04
N LEU A 36 7.36 -14.21 4.02
CA LEU A 36 8.66 -13.99 3.36
C LEU A 36 8.49 -13.83 1.85
N ALA A 37 7.76 -14.75 1.21
CA ALA A 37 7.46 -14.66 -0.22
C ALA A 37 6.71 -13.37 -0.56
N CYS A 38 5.73 -12.98 0.26
CA CYS A 38 5.01 -11.72 0.11
C CYS A 38 5.95 -10.51 0.15
N ALA A 39 6.88 -10.46 1.11
CA ALA A 39 7.83 -9.36 1.23
C ALA A 39 8.81 -9.28 0.04
N ASP A 40 9.24 -10.43 -0.49
CA ASP A 40 10.11 -10.50 -1.65
C ASP A 40 9.39 -10.07 -2.93
N THR A 41 8.19 -10.61 -3.20
CA THR A 41 7.34 -10.17 -4.32
C THR A 41 7.06 -8.68 -4.23
N TRP A 42 6.66 -8.18 -3.05
CA TRP A 42 6.35 -6.77 -2.86
C TRP A 42 7.54 -5.87 -3.18
N LYS A 43 8.76 -6.26 -2.78
CA LYS A 43 9.99 -5.51 -3.08
C LYS A 43 10.24 -5.41 -4.58
N ASN A 44 10.03 -6.49 -5.32
CA ASN A 44 10.24 -6.53 -6.77
C ASN A 44 9.17 -5.72 -7.50
N VAL A 45 7.91 -5.84 -7.08
CA VAL A 45 6.76 -5.10 -7.62
C VAL A 45 6.82 -3.60 -7.28
N PHE A 46 7.34 -3.22 -6.12
CA PHE A 46 7.40 -1.82 -5.68
C PHE A 46 8.17 -0.91 -6.65
N ASN A 47 9.25 -1.41 -7.25
CA ASN A 47 10.06 -0.61 -8.15
C ASN A 47 9.38 -0.33 -9.51
N THR A 48 8.34 -1.09 -9.87
CA THR A 48 7.70 -1.06 -11.19
C THR A 48 6.23 -0.64 -11.15
N CYS A 49 5.45 -1.16 -10.19
CA CYS A 49 3.99 -1.03 -10.18
C CYS A 49 3.46 0.03 -9.21
N PHE A 50 4.19 0.31 -8.12
CA PHE A 50 3.72 1.22 -7.06
C PHE A 50 4.28 2.64 -7.18
N THR A 51 5.25 2.85 -8.08
CA THR A 51 5.89 4.14 -8.33
C THR A 51 5.11 4.95 -9.36
N GLN A 52 4.37 5.95 -8.86
CA GLN A 52 3.59 6.88 -9.69
C GLN A 52 4.42 7.56 -10.79
N ARG A 53 5.74 7.72 -10.59
CA ARG A 53 6.66 8.37 -11.54
C ARG A 53 6.88 7.60 -12.84
N VAL A 54 6.65 6.29 -12.87
CA VAL A 54 6.95 5.44 -14.05
C VAL A 54 5.69 4.78 -14.60
N ALA A 55 4.51 5.10 -14.06
CA ALA A 55 3.26 4.44 -14.40
C ALA A 55 2.95 4.50 -15.91
N GLY A 56 3.13 5.65 -16.56
CA GLY A 56 2.86 5.80 -17.98
C GLY A 56 3.80 5.04 -18.89
N GLN A 57 5.13 5.13 -18.63
CA GLN A 57 6.12 4.32 -19.34
C GLN A 57 5.90 2.83 -19.14
N PHE A 58 5.67 2.42 -17.89
CA PHE A 58 5.44 1.03 -17.53
C PHE A 58 4.17 0.49 -18.20
N TYR A 59 3.08 1.26 -18.26
CA TYR A 59 1.86 0.89 -18.98
C TYR A 59 2.11 0.58 -20.45
N LYS A 60 2.93 1.38 -21.15
CA LYS A 60 3.20 1.21 -22.58
C LYS A 60 3.96 -0.08 -22.92
N VAL A 61 4.79 -0.56 -22.00
CA VAL A 61 5.62 -1.75 -22.21
C VAL A 61 5.03 -3.00 -21.56
N SER A 62 3.99 -2.84 -20.75
CA SER A 62 3.29 -3.94 -20.09
C SER A 62 2.21 -4.54 -20.99
N SER A 63 1.97 -5.84 -20.85
CA SER A 63 0.76 -6.47 -21.39
C SER A 63 -0.42 -6.12 -20.48
N VAL A 64 -1.43 -5.44 -21.03
CA VAL A 64 -2.60 -4.97 -20.28
C VAL A 64 -3.87 -5.41 -21.00
N ASN A 65 -4.73 -6.15 -20.29
CA ASN A 65 -6.03 -6.57 -20.79
C ASN A 65 -7.16 -5.80 -20.09
N LEU A 66 -8.22 -5.50 -20.83
CA LEU A 66 -9.46 -4.96 -20.26
C LEU A 66 -10.46 -6.10 -20.12
N VAL A 67 -10.93 -6.34 -18.89
CA VAL A 67 -11.84 -7.44 -18.57
C VAL A 67 -13.18 -6.87 -18.15
N ASP A 68 -14.25 -7.29 -18.84
CA ASP A 68 -15.65 -6.90 -18.59
C ASP A 68 -15.95 -5.40 -18.72
N PHE A 69 -15.10 -4.66 -19.44
CA PHE A 69 -15.32 -3.24 -19.68
C PHE A 69 -16.54 -3.02 -20.59
N PRO A 70 -17.55 -2.24 -20.16
CA PRO A 70 -18.67 -1.89 -21.03
C PRO A 70 -18.19 -0.99 -22.17
N ALA A 71 -18.79 -1.15 -23.36
CA ALA A 71 -18.42 -0.38 -24.55
C ALA A 71 -18.61 1.14 -24.35
N GLU A 72 -19.62 1.53 -23.58
CA GLU A 72 -19.90 2.92 -23.22
C GLU A 72 -19.70 3.12 -21.71
N GLN A 73 -19.36 4.35 -21.31
CA GLN A 73 -19.26 4.69 -19.90
C GLN A 73 -20.67 4.63 -19.27
N PRO A 74 -20.88 3.87 -18.18
CA PRO A 74 -22.18 3.87 -17.53
C PRO A 74 -22.48 5.26 -16.94
N THR A 75 -23.76 5.65 -16.97
CA THR A 75 -24.22 6.95 -16.49
C THR A 75 -24.06 7.07 -14.97
N GLY A 76 -23.75 8.28 -14.50
CA GLY A 76 -23.65 8.57 -13.07
C GLY A 76 -22.48 7.88 -12.35
N CYS A 77 -21.46 7.37 -13.06
CA CYS A 77 -20.36 6.66 -12.42
C CYS A 77 -19.38 7.57 -11.68
N LEU A 78 -19.00 7.15 -10.48
CA LEU A 78 -17.76 7.54 -9.82
C LEU A 78 -16.88 6.30 -9.71
N PHE A 79 -15.73 6.28 -10.39
CA PHE A 79 -14.85 5.12 -10.37
C PHE A 79 -14.07 5.04 -9.06
N VAL A 80 -13.95 3.83 -8.53
CA VAL A 80 -13.19 3.55 -7.32
C VAL A 80 -12.19 2.43 -7.55
N THR A 81 -11.02 2.55 -6.93
CA THR A 81 -9.95 1.55 -6.99
C THR A 81 -9.20 1.50 -5.65
N ALA A 82 -8.17 0.66 -5.54
CA ALA A 82 -7.37 0.48 -4.33
C ALA A 82 -5.88 0.44 -4.68
N HIS A 83 -4.99 0.61 -3.68
CA HIS A 83 -3.55 0.47 -3.86
C HIS A 83 -3.14 -1.00 -3.99
N PHE A 84 -3.62 -1.63 -5.05
CA PHE A 84 -3.42 -3.03 -5.36
C PHE A 84 -2.92 -3.18 -6.80
N SER A 85 -1.82 -3.91 -6.94
CA SER A 85 -1.06 -4.07 -8.19
C SER A 85 -0.70 -2.71 -8.82
N ALA A 86 -0.58 -2.64 -10.14
CA ALA A 86 -0.38 -1.39 -10.88
C ALA A 86 -1.68 -0.56 -10.94
N TYR A 87 -2.19 -0.10 -9.79
CA TYR A 87 -3.49 0.59 -9.68
C TYR A 87 -3.59 1.88 -10.53
N THR A 88 -2.48 2.53 -10.84
CA THR A 88 -2.45 3.68 -11.76
C THR A 88 -2.83 3.29 -13.19
N PHE A 89 -2.70 2.02 -13.58
CA PHE A 89 -3.15 1.53 -14.88
C PHE A 89 -4.67 1.60 -15.02
N VAL A 90 -5.42 1.55 -13.91
CA VAL A 90 -6.88 1.74 -13.92
C VAL A 90 -7.24 3.10 -14.50
N SER A 91 -6.57 4.16 -14.04
CA SER A 91 -6.74 5.52 -14.55
C SER A 91 -6.44 5.61 -16.05
N ILE A 92 -5.36 4.96 -16.50
CA ILE A 92 -4.95 4.97 -17.90
C ILE A 92 -5.95 4.22 -18.78
N ALA A 93 -6.32 3.01 -18.36
CA ALA A 93 -7.28 2.16 -19.05
C ALA A 93 -8.64 2.85 -19.20
N LEU A 94 -9.18 3.42 -18.12
CA LEU A 94 -10.46 4.15 -18.15
C LEU A 94 -10.44 5.32 -19.14
N ALA A 95 -9.42 6.18 -19.05
CA ALA A 95 -9.30 7.36 -19.91
C ALA A 95 -9.14 7.00 -21.39
N ARG A 96 -8.33 5.97 -21.69
CA ARG A 96 -8.11 5.52 -23.07
C ARG A 96 -9.31 4.79 -23.66
N HIS A 97 -9.96 3.94 -22.88
CA HIS A 97 -11.13 3.16 -23.31
C HIS A 97 -12.31 4.09 -23.63
N TYR A 98 -12.62 5.03 -22.74
CA TYR A 98 -13.74 5.96 -22.94
C TYR A 98 -13.37 7.25 -23.67
N LYS A 99 -12.07 7.48 -23.97
CA LYS A 99 -11.55 8.68 -24.66
C LYS A 99 -11.98 9.99 -23.98
N LYS A 100 -11.84 10.04 -22.66
CA LYS A 100 -12.30 11.15 -21.80
C LYS A 100 -11.21 11.65 -20.88
N ASN A 101 -11.32 12.92 -20.49
CA ASN A 101 -10.48 13.50 -19.45
C ASN A 101 -10.75 12.82 -18.11
N LEU A 102 -9.71 12.75 -17.28
CA LEU A 102 -9.75 12.10 -15.97
C LEU A 102 -9.55 13.11 -14.84
N HIS A 103 -10.34 12.96 -13.79
CA HIS A 103 -10.20 13.66 -12.53
C HIS A 103 -9.86 12.67 -11.43
N ILE A 104 -8.73 12.86 -10.77
CA ILE A 104 -8.29 11.99 -9.67
C ILE A 104 -8.57 12.70 -8.36
N VAL A 105 -9.44 12.09 -7.57
CA VAL A 105 -9.80 12.59 -6.25
C VAL A 105 -8.79 12.08 -5.23
N VAL A 106 -8.01 13.00 -4.66
CA VAL A 106 -6.98 12.72 -3.67
C VAL A 106 -7.28 13.44 -2.36
N GLY A 107 -6.64 13.00 -1.27
CA GLY A 107 -6.62 13.71 0.00
C GLY A 107 -5.85 15.02 -0.10
N THR A 108 -4.78 15.12 0.68
CA THR A 108 -3.84 16.26 0.67
C THR A 108 -2.39 15.76 0.59
N PRO A 109 -1.97 15.14 -0.53
CA PRO A 109 -0.56 14.76 -0.71
C PRO A 109 0.32 16.00 -0.91
N PRO A 110 1.67 15.88 -0.77
CA PRO A 110 2.58 16.93 -1.19
C PRO A 110 2.42 17.22 -2.69
N LYS A 111 2.55 18.49 -3.08
CA LYS A 111 2.35 18.93 -4.48
C LYS A 111 3.18 18.12 -5.48
N GLU A 112 4.42 17.82 -5.14
CA GLU A 112 5.34 17.06 -6.00
C GLU A 112 4.76 15.68 -6.40
N PHE A 113 4.02 15.01 -5.50
CA PHE A 113 3.37 13.74 -5.82
C PHE A 113 2.22 13.90 -6.83
N GLU A 114 1.49 15.00 -6.74
CA GLU A 114 0.44 15.33 -7.71
C GLU A 114 1.04 15.57 -9.08
N ASP A 115 2.10 16.37 -9.14
CA ASP A 115 2.80 16.70 -10.38
C ASP A 115 3.36 15.42 -11.04
N TYR A 116 4.04 14.54 -10.28
CA TYR A 116 4.52 13.26 -10.80
C TYR A 116 3.42 12.34 -11.32
N LEU A 117 2.27 12.29 -10.64
CA LEU A 117 1.16 11.46 -11.10
C LEU A 117 0.58 11.99 -12.40
N VAL A 118 0.35 13.30 -12.51
CA VAL A 118 -0.18 13.93 -13.73
C VAL A 118 0.78 13.76 -14.89
N ASP A 119 2.08 14.03 -14.67
CA ASP A 119 3.11 13.88 -15.70
C ASP A 119 3.19 12.43 -16.19
N SER A 120 3.18 11.45 -15.28
CA SER A 120 3.25 10.04 -15.68
C SER A 120 2.00 9.58 -16.42
N LEU A 121 0.81 10.08 -16.07
CA LEU A 121 -0.41 9.78 -16.85
C LEU A 121 -0.37 10.42 -18.24
N ALA A 122 0.17 11.64 -18.34
CA ALA A 122 0.35 12.33 -19.62
C ALA A 122 1.29 11.57 -20.56
N GLU A 123 2.34 10.91 -20.03
CA GLU A 123 3.18 10.02 -20.83
C GLU A 123 2.35 8.93 -21.52
N ALA A 124 1.32 8.37 -20.88
CA ALA A 124 0.41 7.37 -21.46
C ALA A 124 -0.67 7.95 -22.39
N GLY A 125 -0.65 9.27 -22.64
CA GLY A 125 -1.63 9.98 -23.47
C GLY A 125 -2.92 10.34 -22.74
N VAL A 126 -2.88 10.45 -21.41
CA VAL A 126 -4.05 10.75 -20.58
C VAL A 126 -4.01 12.19 -20.08
N VAL A 127 -5.09 12.93 -20.29
CA VAL A 127 -5.29 14.25 -19.69
C VAL A 127 -5.93 14.07 -18.32
N ALA A 128 -5.12 14.22 -17.27
CA ALA A 128 -5.55 14.06 -15.89
C ALA A 128 -5.47 15.39 -15.11
N THR A 129 -6.43 15.62 -14.22
CA THR A 129 -6.39 16.71 -13.24
C THR A 129 -6.69 16.20 -11.83
N ILE A 130 -6.19 16.92 -10.82
CA ILE A 130 -6.33 16.52 -9.42
C ILE A 130 -7.46 17.30 -8.74
N ILE A 131 -8.37 16.59 -8.09
CA ILE A 131 -9.37 17.15 -7.17
C ILE A 131 -8.94 16.84 -5.74
N ARG A 132 -8.40 17.84 -5.04
CA ARG A 132 -8.04 17.72 -3.62
C ARG A 132 -9.26 17.65 -2.71
N SER A 133 -9.08 17.03 -1.55
CA SER A 133 -10.06 17.00 -0.46
C SER A 133 -10.13 18.37 0.25
N ASP A 134 -10.80 19.33 -0.38
CA ASP A 134 -11.07 20.68 0.12
C ASP A 134 -12.58 21.00 0.15
N PHE A 135 -12.97 22.19 0.64
CA PHE A 135 -14.37 22.63 0.71
C PHE A 135 -15.09 22.69 -0.64
N SER A 136 -14.35 22.72 -1.75
CA SER A 136 -14.88 22.81 -3.12
C SER A 136 -14.97 21.45 -3.83
N GLN A 137 -14.48 20.37 -3.21
CA GLN A 137 -14.42 19.02 -3.79
C GLN A 137 -15.75 18.55 -4.39
N LEU A 138 -16.86 18.66 -3.63
CA LEU A 138 -18.20 18.27 -4.09
C LEU A 138 -18.59 18.98 -5.39
N ARG A 139 -18.32 20.29 -5.48
CA ARG A 139 -18.64 21.10 -6.66
C ARG A 139 -17.77 20.72 -7.86
N LYS A 140 -16.48 20.45 -7.63
CA LYS A 140 -15.54 20.02 -8.68
C LYS A 140 -15.93 18.65 -9.25
N ILE A 141 -16.28 17.70 -8.38
CA ILE A 141 -16.74 16.36 -8.80
C ILE A 141 -18.03 16.47 -9.61
N ARG A 142 -19.04 17.20 -9.12
CA ARG A 142 -20.30 17.40 -9.87
C ARG A 142 -20.03 17.99 -11.26
N ARG A 143 -19.21 19.05 -11.36
CA ARG A 143 -18.86 19.67 -12.64
C ARG A 143 -18.19 18.70 -13.62
N ALA A 144 -17.25 17.89 -13.14
CA ALA A 144 -16.58 16.88 -13.97
C ALA A 144 -17.59 15.85 -14.50
N VAL A 145 -18.48 15.36 -13.64
CA VAL A 145 -19.53 14.40 -14.05
C VAL A 145 -20.51 15.03 -15.05
N ASP A 146 -20.96 16.26 -14.81
CA ASP A 146 -21.88 16.97 -15.71
C ASP A 146 -21.25 17.25 -17.08
N ALA A 147 -19.92 17.43 -17.13
CA ALA A 147 -19.14 17.54 -18.36
C ALA A 147 -18.91 16.18 -19.04
N GLY A 148 -19.41 15.09 -18.46
CA GLY A 148 -19.21 13.74 -18.96
C GLY A 148 -17.78 13.23 -18.82
N GLU A 149 -16.98 13.80 -17.91
CA GLU A 149 -15.59 13.39 -17.65
C GLU A 149 -15.52 12.25 -16.62
N LEU A 150 -14.36 11.60 -16.54
CA LEU A 150 -14.15 10.47 -15.63
C LEU A 150 -13.68 10.99 -14.27
N VAL A 151 -14.23 10.43 -13.18
CA VAL A 151 -13.79 10.74 -11.81
C VAL A 151 -13.37 9.43 -11.14
N VAL A 152 -12.14 9.37 -10.60
CA VAL A 152 -11.59 8.18 -9.94
C VAL A 152 -11.05 8.50 -8.55
N SER A 153 -11.19 7.57 -7.60
CA SER A 153 -10.58 7.70 -6.26
C SER A 153 -10.14 6.37 -5.66
N LEU A 154 -9.19 6.45 -4.73
CA LEU A 154 -8.70 5.33 -3.94
C LEU A 154 -9.52 5.16 -2.64
N ILE A 155 -9.88 3.92 -2.30
CA ILE A 155 -10.81 3.62 -1.20
C ILE A 155 -10.18 2.97 0.02
N ASP A 156 -9.00 2.39 -0.11
CA ASP A 156 -8.43 1.43 0.83
C ASP A 156 -7.67 2.07 2.01
N VAL A 157 -7.41 3.39 1.97
CA VAL A 157 -6.68 4.09 3.03
C VAL A 157 -7.28 5.45 3.42
N PRO A 158 -7.04 5.90 4.67
CA PRO A 158 -7.41 7.25 5.10
C PRO A 158 -6.78 8.35 4.22
N TRP A 159 -7.59 9.36 3.84
CA TRP A 159 -7.14 10.49 3.01
C TRP A 159 -6.25 11.50 3.74
N HIS A 160 -6.26 11.51 5.08
CA HIS A 160 -5.43 12.38 5.91
C HIS A 160 -4.55 11.54 6.84
N ARG A 161 -3.23 11.70 6.72
CA ARG A 161 -2.23 10.96 7.50
C ARG A 161 -2.03 11.51 8.93
N THR A 162 -2.43 12.76 9.21
CA THR A 162 -1.97 13.51 10.38
C THR A 162 -2.99 13.68 11.51
N VAL A 163 -4.30 13.53 11.27
CA VAL A 163 -5.32 13.63 12.34
C VAL A 163 -6.46 12.62 12.10
N ILE A 164 -6.23 11.36 12.52
CA ILE A 164 -7.24 10.29 12.53
C ILE A 164 -8.13 10.41 13.80
N LYS A 165 -8.63 11.61 14.11
CA LYS A 165 -9.55 11.82 15.25
C LYS A 165 -10.99 12.10 14.80
N ASP A 166 -11.26 12.04 13.50
CA ASP A 166 -12.55 12.44 12.95
C ASP A 166 -13.43 11.24 12.54
N ARG A 167 -14.73 11.36 12.79
CA ARG A 167 -15.81 10.33 12.72
C ARG A 167 -16.12 9.80 11.30
N ARG A 168 -15.12 9.66 10.44
CA ARG A 168 -15.30 9.45 8.97
C ARG A 168 -14.70 8.15 8.45
N TYR A 169 -14.21 7.30 9.33
CA TYR A 169 -13.59 6.03 8.97
C TYR A 169 -14.43 4.84 9.40
N GLU A 170 -14.38 3.78 8.61
CA GLU A 170 -14.97 2.49 8.93
C GLU A 170 -13.93 1.39 8.94
N TYR A 171 -14.24 0.32 9.64
CA TYR A 171 -13.41 -0.87 9.71
C TYR A 171 -14.00 -1.94 8.81
N PHE A 172 -13.16 -2.47 7.92
CA PHE A 172 -13.52 -3.52 7.00
C PHE A 172 -12.66 -4.74 7.30
N LYS A 173 -13.27 -5.93 7.29
CA LYS A 173 -12.55 -7.18 7.50
C LYS A 173 -11.47 -7.33 6.43
N LEU A 174 -10.25 -7.61 6.87
CA LEU A 174 -9.12 -7.84 5.99
C LEU A 174 -8.20 -8.87 6.64
N GLY A 175 -8.14 -10.08 6.09
CA GLY A 175 -7.44 -11.20 6.71
C GLY A 175 -7.96 -11.52 8.11
N ALA A 176 -7.05 -11.66 9.07
CA ALA A 176 -7.34 -11.94 10.48
C ALA A 176 -7.77 -10.71 11.32
N GLY A 177 -7.91 -9.55 10.72
CA GLY A 177 -8.20 -8.30 11.40
C GLY A 177 -9.03 -7.36 10.57
N GLU A 178 -8.87 -6.05 10.81
CA GLU A 178 -9.66 -5.02 10.18
C GLU A 178 -8.82 -3.84 9.74
N ILE A 179 -9.07 -3.37 8.52
CA ILE A 179 -8.49 -2.15 7.97
C ILE A 179 -9.44 -0.97 8.17
N GLN A 180 -8.89 0.14 8.66
CA GLN A 180 -9.57 1.41 8.77
C GLN A 180 -9.48 2.18 7.46
N ALA A 181 -10.62 2.48 6.84
CA ALA A 181 -10.68 3.16 5.56
C ALA A 181 -11.66 4.34 5.54
N SER A 182 -11.45 5.29 4.63
CA SER A 182 -12.27 6.50 4.48
C SER A 182 -13.63 6.16 3.88
N ARG A 183 -14.72 6.64 4.49
CA ARG A 183 -16.06 6.59 3.86
C ARG A 183 -16.35 7.78 2.95
N SER A 184 -15.42 8.73 2.85
CA SER A 184 -15.70 10.06 2.29
C SER A 184 -16.17 10.00 0.84
N ILE A 185 -15.53 9.17 0.01
CA ILE A 185 -15.90 9.07 -1.41
C ILE A 185 -17.28 8.45 -1.64
N PHE A 186 -17.65 7.44 -0.86
CA PHE A 186 -18.97 6.82 -0.93
C PHE A 186 -20.05 7.81 -0.46
N LYS A 187 -19.81 8.54 0.63
CA LYS A 187 -20.71 9.62 1.07
C LYS A 187 -20.83 10.75 0.05
N ILE A 188 -19.76 11.06 -0.69
CA ILE A 188 -19.78 12.04 -1.78
C ILE A 188 -20.63 11.52 -2.93
N ALA A 189 -20.46 10.25 -3.31
CA ALA A 189 -21.26 9.61 -4.34
C ALA A 189 -22.76 9.66 -3.98
N ASP A 190 -23.13 9.26 -2.76
CA ASP A 190 -24.51 9.32 -2.28
C ASP A 190 -25.10 10.74 -2.37
N ARG A 191 -24.33 11.77 -1.98
CA ARG A 191 -24.78 13.17 -2.02
C ARG A 191 -24.96 13.73 -3.43
N LEU A 192 -24.22 13.19 -4.39
CA LEU A 192 -24.26 13.62 -5.78
C LEU A 192 -25.13 12.71 -6.66
N ASP A 193 -25.76 11.70 -6.07
CA ASP A 193 -26.52 10.67 -6.78
C ASP A 193 -25.66 9.97 -7.84
N LEU A 194 -24.44 9.59 -7.43
CA LEU A 194 -23.47 8.85 -8.24
C LEU A 194 -23.37 7.41 -7.77
N LEU A 195 -23.03 6.52 -8.70
CA LEU A 195 -22.85 5.09 -8.48
C LEU A 195 -21.35 4.78 -8.38
N PRO A 196 -20.83 4.44 -7.18
CA PRO A 196 -19.46 3.96 -7.03
C PRO A 196 -19.27 2.70 -7.86
N THR A 197 -18.28 2.73 -8.75
CA THR A 197 -18.02 1.67 -9.74
C THR A 197 -16.60 1.16 -9.56
N LEU A 198 -16.46 -0.09 -9.12
CA LEU A 198 -15.18 -0.65 -8.75
C LEU A 198 -14.42 -1.14 -9.99
N VAL A 199 -13.17 -0.71 -10.10
CA VAL A 199 -12.23 -1.18 -11.12
C VAL A 199 -10.90 -1.45 -10.45
N LEU A 200 -10.36 -2.66 -10.62
CA LEU A 200 -9.12 -3.09 -9.99
C LEU A 200 -8.13 -3.60 -11.03
N CYS A 201 -6.84 -3.43 -10.74
CA CYS A 201 -5.75 -4.00 -11.51
C CYS A 201 -5.32 -5.31 -10.85
N VAL A 202 -5.40 -6.43 -11.57
CA VAL A 202 -5.10 -7.77 -11.07
C VAL A 202 -3.89 -8.33 -11.81
N PRO A 203 -2.87 -8.87 -11.12
CA PRO A 203 -1.77 -9.55 -11.82
C PRO A 203 -2.26 -10.84 -12.48
N ASN A 204 -1.84 -11.07 -13.73
CA ASN A 204 -2.14 -12.27 -14.50
C ASN A 204 -0.85 -12.78 -15.18
N GLY A 205 -0.06 -13.56 -14.45
CA GLY A 205 1.30 -13.92 -14.87
C GLY A 205 2.16 -12.68 -15.04
N ASP A 206 2.72 -12.48 -16.24
CA ASP A 206 3.51 -11.30 -16.60
C ASP A 206 2.66 -10.14 -17.15
N ALA A 207 1.34 -10.31 -17.19
CA ALA A 207 0.38 -9.31 -17.66
C ALA A 207 -0.44 -8.70 -16.50
N PHE A 208 -1.20 -7.67 -16.82
CA PHE A 208 -2.14 -7.02 -15.91
C PHE A 208 -3.55 -7.02 -16.50
N ASP A 209 -4.51 -7.55 -15.74
CA ASP A 209 -5.92 -7.46 -16.09
C ASP A 209 -6.54 -6.28 -15.34
N ILE A 210 -7.09 -5.31 -16.08
CA ILE A 210 -7.91 -4.26 -15.51
C ILE A 210 -9.35 -4.76 -15.55
N VAL A 211 -9.89 -5.08 -14.38
CA VAL A 211 -11.18 -5.75 -14.22
C VAL A 211 -12.25 -4.76 -13.79
N PHE A 212 -13.33 -4.67 -14.56
CA PHE A 212 -14.50 -3.88 -14.24
C PHE A 212 -15.48 -4.72 -13.40
N HIS A 213 -15.61 -4.41 -12.11
CA HIS A 213 -16.49 -5.14 -11.19
C HIS A 213 -17.92 -4.56 -11.12
N GLY A 214 -18.17 -3.43 -11.79
CA GLY A 214 -19.46 -2.77 -11.79
C GLY A 214 -19.76 -1.97 -10.52
N HIS A 215 -21.02 -1.58 -10.38
CA HIS A 215 -21.48 -0.79 -9.24
C HIS A 215 -21.37 -1.61 -7.96
N SER A 216 -20.75 -1.01 -6.94
CA SER A 216 -20.44 -1.72 -5.71
C SER A 216 -20.61 -0.84 -4.48
N SER A 217 -21.16 -1.42 -3.42
CA SER A 217 -21.13 -0.79 -2.10
C SER A 217 -19.69 -0.76 -1.57
N GLN A 218 -19.44 0.07 -0.55
CA GLN A 218 -18.13 0.08 0.10
C GLN A 218 -17.76 -1.31 0.63
N GLN A 219 -18.68 -1.99 1.32
CA GLN A 219 -18.44 -3.33 1.86
C GLN A 219 -18.10 -4.34 0.76
N ALA A 220 -18.91 -4.41 -0.30
CA ALA A 220 -18.67 -5.33 -1.41
C ALA A 220 -17.33 -5.05 -2.11
N SER A 221 -16.92 -3.78 -2.18
CA SER A 221 -15.60 -3.41 -2.73
C SER A 221 -14.45 -3.92 -1.86
N PHE A 222 -14.60 -3.87 -0.54
CA PHE A 222 -13.62 -4.43 0.39
C PHE A 222 -13.61 -5.96 0.40
N ASP A 223 -14.75 -6.62 0.20
CA ASP A 223 -14.82 -8.08 0.11
C ASP A 223 -14.05 -8.58 -1.13
N ILE A 224 -14.22 -7.92 -2.27
CA ILE A 224 -13.46 -8.20 -3.51
C ILE A 224 -11.96 -7.93 -3.30
N LEU A 225 -11.61 -6.78 -2.70
CA LEU A 225 -10.22 -6.44 -2.43
C LEU A 225 -9.57 -7.44 -1.47
N ALA A 226 -10.28 -7.89 -0.43
CA ALA A 226 -9.77 -8.85 0.54
C ALA A 226 -9.46 -10.20 -0.11
N ASP A 227 -10.34 -10.68 -0.99
CA ASP A 227 -10.11 -11.89 -1.78
C ASP A 227 -8.86 -11.76 -2.68
N LEU A 228 -8.70 -10.61 -3.35
CA LEU A 228 -7.54 -10.33 -4.19
C LEU A 228 -6.23 -10.27 -3.39
N ILE A 229 -6.25 -9.66 -2.21
CA ILE A 229 -5.09 -9.60 -1.30
C ILE A 229 -4.73 -11.00 -0.80
N GLU A 230 -5.73 -11.84 -0.50
CA GLU A 230 -5.48 -13.23 -0.13
C GLU A 230 -4.81 -13.98 -1.29
N ARG A 231 -5.28 -13.82 -2.53
CA ARG A 231 -4.70 -14.52 -3.69
C ARG A 231 -3.33 -13.98 -4.11
N HIS A 232 -3.11 -12.66 -4.02
CA HIS A 232 -1.87 -12.01 -4.48
C HIS A 232 -1.35 -10.98 -3.46
N PRO A 233 -0.90 -11.43 -2.28
CA PRO A 233 -0.58 -10.52 -1.18
C PRO A 233 0.59 -9.57 -1.50
N GLY A 234 1.58 -10.04 -2.26
CA GLY A 234 2.71 -9.20 -2.69
C GLY A 234 2.31 -7.99 -3.54
N HIS A 235 1.09 -7.96 -4.09
CA HIS A 235 0.58 -6.85 -4.90
C HIS A 235 -0.15 -5.77 -4.09
N PHE A 236 -0.34 -5.94 -2.78
CA PHE A 236 -0.94 -4.90 -1.96
C PHE A 236 0.12 -3.89 -1.49
N GLU A 237 0.17 -2.70 -2.12
CA GLU A 237 1.19 -1.66 -1.83
C GLU A 237 1.23 -1.33 -0.34
N ARG A 238 0.04 -1.28 0.27
CA ARG A 238 -0.20 -0.78 1.62
C ARG A 238 0.25 -1.73 2.73
N PHE A 239 0.70 -2.95 2.43
CA PHE A 239 1.32 -3.82 3.43
C PHE A 239 2.48 -3.14 4.18
N CYS A 240 3.24 -2.24 3.55
CA CYS A 240 4.34 -1.55 4.23
C CYS A 240 3.86 -0.54 5.32
N GLU A 241 2.62 -0.07 5.23
CA GLU A 241 2.04 0.96 6.10
C GLU A 241 0.82 0.45 6.91
N MET A 242 0.42 -0.81 6.77
CA MET A 242 -0.78 -1.36 7.42
C MET A 242 -0.84 -1.08 8.92
N HIS A 243 0.29 -1.12 9.60
CA HIS A 243 0.41 -0.79 11.02
C HIS A 243 -0.17 0.59 11.44
N MET A 244 -0.41 1.51 10.49
CA MET A 244 -1.01 2.83 10.75
C MET A 244 -2.55 2.81 10.85
N TYR A 245 -3.20 1.85 10.18
CA TYR A 245 -4.65 1.82 10.01
C TYR A 245 -5.25 0.40 10.12
N TYR A 246 -4.46 -0.59 10.55
CA TYR A 246 -4.90 -1.96 10.74
C TYR A 246 -4.95 -2.34 12.23
N ARG A 247 -6.11 -2.79 12.67
CA ARG A 247 -6.35 -3.27 14.04
C ARG A 247 -6.78 -4.73 14.04
N GLY A 248 -6.64 -5.36 15.19
CA GLY A 248 -6.78 -6.82 15.26
C GLY A 248 -5.68 -7.50 14.44
N GLY A 249 -5.94 -8.74 14.05
CA GLY A 249 -4.96 -9.61 13.41
C GLY A 249 -4.32 -10.59 14.37
N HIS A 250 -3.46 -11.44 13.83
CA HIS A 250 -2.68 -12.38 14.64
C HIS A 250 -1.60 -11.64 15.43
N PRO A 251 -1.42 -11.96 16.72
CA PRO A 251 -0.24 -11.57 17.45
C PRO A 251 1.00 -12.03 16.68
N CYS A 252 1.94 -11.12 16.45
CA CYS A 252 3.21 -11.41 15.79
C CYS A 252 4.31 -10.90 16.72
N ASN A 253 5.08 -11.83 17.29
CA ASN A 253 6.23 -11.53 18.14
C ASN A 253 7.55 -11.70 17.39
N ASP A 254 7.51 -11.79 16.05
CA ASP A 254 8.71 -11.87 15.22
C ASP A 254 9.50 -10.56 15.27
N LEU A 255 10.82 -10.69 15.15
CA LEU A 255 11.76 -9.60 14.90
C LEU A 255 12.22 -9.63 13.45
N THR A 256 12.29 -8.48 12.81
CA THR A 256 13.03 -8.32 11.55
C THR A 256 14.29 -7.53 11.78
N THR A 257 15.36 -7.86 11.08
CA THR A 257 16.61 -7.14 11.11
C THR A 257 17.16 -6.88 9.71
N PHE A 258 17.75 -5.72 9.49
CA PHE A 258 18.31 -5.30 8.20
C PHE A 258 19.53 -4.39 8.36
N LEU A 259 20.38 -4.33 7.33
CA LEU A 259 21.58 -3.50 7.30
C LEU A 259 21.39 -2.18 6.54
N ILE A 260 21.78 -1.07 7.15
CA ILE A 260 21.90 0.25 6.50
C ILE A 260 23.30 0.78 6.77
N GLY A 261 24.09 0.95 5.70
CA GLY A 261 25.51 1.23 5.81
C GLY A 261 26.21 0.16 6.67
N ALA A 262 26.97 0.60 7.67
CA ALA A 262 27.70 -0.28 8.59
C ALA A 262 26.89 -0.66 9.85
N HIS A 263 25.57 -0.42 9.88
CA HIS A 263 24.76 -0.61 11.06
C HIS A 263 23.57 -1.55 10.82
N ARG A 264 23.35 -2.44 11.78
CA ARG A 264 22.18 -3.31 11.81
C ARG A 264 21.05 -2.63 12.57
N TYR A 265 19.85 -2.76 12.03
CA TYR A 265 18.60 -2.27 12.60
C TYR A 265 17.71 -3.46 12.94
N VAL A 266 16.88 -3.31 13.97
CA VAL A 266 15.90 -4.30 14.38
C VAL A 266 14.53 -3.63 14.47
N ALA A 267 13.48 -4.27 13.96
CA ALA A 267 12.11 -3.80 14.00
C ALA A 267 11.16 -4.90 14.49
N VAL A 268 10.06 -4.50 15.13
CA VAL A 268 9.01 -5.37 15.67
C VAL A 268 7.67 -5.08 15.00
N ALA A 269 6.81 -6.09 14.86
CA ALA A 269 5.49 -5.93 14.24
C ALA A 269 4.55 -4.98 15.00
N THR A 270 4.72 -4.90 16.32
CA THR A 270 3.70 -4.33 17.23
C THR A 270 3.95 -2.87 17.59
N ARG A 271 5.15 -2.34 17.33
CA ARG A 271 5.52 -0.96 17.64
C ARG A 271 6.18 -0.38 16.41
N GLN A 272 5.77 0.82 15.99
CA GLN A 272 6.42 1.62 14.94
C GLN A 272 7.83 2.06 15.37
N ARG A 273 8.65 1.13 15.84
CA ARG A 273 9.95 1.37 16.43
C ARG A 273 10.93 0.40 15.81
N TYR A 274 11.99 1.00 15.29
CA TYR A 274 13.20 0.30 14.93
C TYR A 274 14.30 0.81 15.84
N TRP A 275 15.24 -0.07 16.14
CA TRP A 275 16.41 0.22 16.96
C TRP A 275 17.66 0.02 16.14
N LYS A 276 18.48 1.08 16.07
CA LYS A 276 19.84 0.99 15.53
C LYS A 276 20.73 0.27 16.55
N LEU A 277 21.33 -0.83 16.15
CA LEU A 277 22.30 -1.52 16.98
C LEU A 277 23.63 -0.75 16.98
N GLY A 278 24.30 -0.74 18.13
CA GLY A 278 25.64 -0.17 18.24
C GLY A 278 26.64 -0.89 17.34
N ALA A 279 27.73 -0.22 16.96
CA ALA A 279 28.74 -0.77 16.05
C ALA A 279 29.34 -2.11 16.54
N ALA A 280 29.59 -2.25 17.85
CA ALA A 280 30.08 -3.49 18.43
C ALA A 280 29.08 -4.65 18.28
N ALA A 281 27.80 -4.41 18.57
CA ALA A 281 26.74 -5.41 18.41
C ALA A 281 26.53 -5.76 16.93
N THR A 282 26.59 -4.77 16.03
CA THR A 282 26.48 -5.02 14.58
C THR A 282 27.61 -5.92 14.10
N ARG A 283 28.88 -5.59 14.39
CA ARG A 283 30.03 -6.40 13.98
C ARG A 283 29.93 -7.84 14.48
N TYR A 284 29.62 -8.02 15.77
CA TYR A 284 29.44 -9.35 16.35
C TYR A 284 28.37 -10.15 15.59
N ILE A 285 27.22 -9.54 15.29
CA ILE A 285 26.15 -10.22 14.54
C ILE A 285 26.61 -10.56 13.11
N GLU A 286 27.28 -9.66 12.41
CA GLU A 286 27.80 -9.96 11.06
C GLU A 286 28.84 -11.09 11.08
N GLU A 287 29.74 -11.10 12.06
CA GLU A 287 30.71 -12.18 12.25
C GLU A 287 30.00 -13.52 12.47
N GLN A 288 28.93 -13.55 13.28
CA GLN A 288 28.17 -14.78 13.48
C GLN A 288 27.37 -15.21 12.24
N LEU A 289 26.88 -14.27 11.43
CA LEU A 289 26.13 -14.58 10.21
C LEU A 289 27.03 -15.02 9.04
N GLY A 290 28.28 -14.55 9.01
CA GLY A 290 29.28 -14.99 8.02
C GLY A 290 29.88 -16.37 8.31
N LEU A 291 29.55 -16.94 9.47
CA LEU A 291 29.85 -18.32 9.82
C LEU A 291 28.58 -19.13 9.54
N ASP A 292 28.61 -19.99 8.50
CA ASP A 292 27.42 -20.64 7.92
C ASP A 292 26.49 -21.35 8.93
N ASP A 293 26.97 -21.69 10.14
CA ASP A 293 26.22 -22.41 11.18
C ASP A 293 25.80 -21.57 12.41
N ASN A 294 26.09 -20.27 12.49
CA ASN A 294 25.89 -19.48 13.73
C ASN A 294 24.71 -18.50 13.72
N ARG A 295 23.71 -18.71 12.85
CA ARG A 295 22.49 -17.89 12.81
C ARG A 295 21.71 -17.92 14.13
N ASP A 296 21.76 -19.01 14.86
CA ASP A 296 21.09 -19.15 16.17
C ASP A 296 21.74 -18.26 17.23
N ALA A 297 23.07 -18.16 17.25
CA ALA A 297 23.80 -17.29 18.17
C ALA A 297 23.53 -15.80 17.89
N ALA A 298 23.49 -15.44 16.59
CA ALA A 298 23.08 -14.10 16.16
C ALA A 298 21.64 -13.78 16.60
N SER A 299 20.72 -14.73 16.41
CA SER A 299 19.31 -14.58 16.75
C SER A 299 19.11 -14.45 18.26
N ALA A 300 19.78 -15.28 19.06
CA ALA A 300 19.73 -15.24 20.52
C ALA A 300 20.21 -13.88 21.06
N THR A 301 21.28 -13.34 20.49
CA THR A 301 21.81 -12.02 20.85
C THR A 301 20.82 -10.90 20.56
N ILE A 302 20.21 -10.91 19.36
CA ILE A 302 19.19 -9.93 18.99
C ILE A 302 17.99 -10.02 19.93
N LYS A 303 17.47 -11.23 20.19
CA LYS A 303 16.34 -11.46 21.12
C LYS A 303 16.67 -10.94 22.51
N HIS A 304 17.86 -11.21 23.04
CA HIS A 304 18.30 -10.73 24.35
C HIS A 304 18.34 -9.20 24.42
N LEU A 305 18.95 -8.55 23.42
CA LEU A 305 19.04 -7.09 23.35
C LEU A 305 17.66 -6.44 23.27
N VAL A 306 16.76 -6.97 22.44
CA VAL A 306 15.41 -6.41 22.32
C VAL A 306 14.60 -6.65 23.59
N ARG A 307 14.70 -7.82 24.23
CA ARG A 307 14.05 -8.11 25.51
C ARG A 307 14.46 -7.10 26.59
N GLN A 308 15.73 -6.73 26.66
CA GLN A 308 16.21 -5.70 27.59
C GLN A 308 15.57 -4.31 27.32
N LEU A 309 15.25 -4.01 26.06
CA LEU A 309 14.64 -2.73 25.67
C LEU A 309 13.12 -2.71 25.81
N THR A 310 12.44 -3.83 25.57
CA THR A 310 10.98 -3.90 25.44
C THR A 310 10.30 -4.62 26.60
N GLY A 311 11.02 -5.48 27.32
CA GLY A 311 10.48 -6.40 28.32
C GLY A 311 9.73 -7.59 27.74
N VAL A 312 9.79 -7.81 26.42
CA VAL A 312 8.99 -8.82 25.70
C VAL A 312 9.91 -9.87 25.08
N ASP A 313 9.54 -11.15 25.20
CA ASP A 313 10.17 -12.26 24.51
C ASP A 313 9.67 -12.37 23.06
N HIS A 314 10.57 -12.78 22.17
CA HIS A 314 10.33 -12.80 20.72
C HIS A 314 10.54 -14.20 20.15
N ASP A 315 9.60 -14.63 19.31
CA ASP A 315 9.54 -16.00 18.80
C ASP A 315 10.67 -16.27 17.80
N ASP A 316 10.94 -15.32 16.90
CA ASP A 316 11.86 -15.52 15.78
C ASP A 316 12.62 -14.25 15.38
N VAL A 317 13.74 -14.43 14.66
CA VAL A 317 14.51 -13.34 14.04
C VAL A 317 14.66 -13.58 12.55
N ILE A 318 14.15 -12.64 11.77
CA ILE A 318 14.15 -12.66 10.31
C ILE A 318 15.15 -11.64 9.78
N TYR A 319 16.01 -12.07 8.87
CA TYR A 319 17.11 -11.25 8.34
C TYR A 319 16.78 -10.80 6.92
N PHE A 320 16.88 -9.49 6.68
CA PHE A 320 16.67 -8.77 5.42
C PHE A 320 17.89 -7.93 5.03
#